data_AF-A0A7Y6VA54-F1
#
_entry.id   AF-A0A7Y6VA54-F1
#
_cell.length_a   1.000
_cell.length_b   1.000
_cell.length_c   1.000
_cell.angle_alpha   90.00
_cell.angle_beta   90.00
_cell.angle_gamma   90.00
#
_symmetry.space_group_name_H-M   'P 1'
#
loop_
_entity.id
_entity.type
_entity.pdbx_description
1 polymer ?
#
loop_
_entity_poly.entity_id
_entity_poly.type
_entity_poly.pdbx_seq_one_letter_code
_entity_poly.pdbx_strand_id
1 'polypeptide(L)'
;MRTYSDAHLEHYADRFIALRMARHGVNLAQYLINPAQFERLALEPEPLLPAQEAAVLRIWQRWDTGLAEVNEQADQPSEDNDIETQADGWNWRDLIQQWRDEVAQSEREVCQLSQRNGAAFEPMRHHRHNRGMNRGASNFVRKQARKGA
;
A
#
# COMPACT_ATOMS: atom_id res chain seq x y z
N MET A 1 -9.50 33.37 -23.69
CA MET A 1 -10.40 33.14 -22.53
C MET A 1 -10.82 31.68 -22.59
N ARG A 2 -10.52 30.87 -21.57
CA ARG A 2 -11.00 29.48 -21.52
C ARG A 2 -12.45 29.49 -21.03
N THR A 3 -13.35 28.85 -21.76
CA THR A 3 -14.76 28.68 -21.38
C THR A 3 -14.98 27.22 -21.03
N TYR A 4 -15.55 26.97 -19.86
CA TYR A 4 -15.88 25.63 -19.37
C TYR A 4 -17.38 25.39 -19.49
N SER A 5 -17.80 24.14 -19.67
CA SER A 5 -19.22 23.80 -19.60
C SER A 5 -19.69 23.78 -18.14
N ASP A 6 -20.98 24.03 -17.90
CA ASP A 6 -21.55 24.03 -16.55
C ASP A 6 -21.33 22.70 -15.83
N ALA A 7 -21.56 21.57 -16.51
CA ALA A 7 -21.30 20.24 -15.96
C ALA A 7 -19.82 20.02 -15.56
N HIS A 8 -18.88 20.64 -16.28
CA HIS A 8 -17.46 20.58 -15.94
C HIS A 8 -17.16 21.43 -14.69
N LEU A 9 -17.75 22.62 -14.60
CA LEU A 9 -17.61 23.49 -13.44
C LEU A 9 -18.19 22.85 -12.18
N GLU A 10 -19.38 22.25 -12.27
CA GLU A 10 -20.02 21.55 -11.14
C GLU A 10 -19.17 20.39 -10.64
N HIS A 11 -18.72 19.50 -11.55
CA HIS A 11 -17.90 18.35 -11.19
C HIS A 11 -16.63 18.76 -10.42
N TYR A 12 -15.92 19.76 -10.93
CA TYR A 12 -14.68 20.23 -10.32
C TYR A 12 -14.90 21.14 -9.11
N ALA A 13 -16.06 21.81 -8.99
CA ALA A 13 -16.44 22.54 -7.78
C ALA A 13 -16.70 21.59 -6.61
N ASP A 14 -17.42 20.49 -6.84
CA ASP A 14 -17.65 19.46 -5.82
C ASP A 14 -16.32 18.85 -5.35
N ARG A 15 -15.45 18.54 -6.31
CA ARG A 15 -14.12 17.98 -6.04
C ARG A 15 -13.21 18.97 -5.29
N PHE A 16 -13.27 20.25 -5.64
CA PHE A 16 -12.56 21.33 -4.94
C PHE A 16 -12.97 21.45 -3.47
N ILE A 17 -14.28 21.34 -3.18
CA ILE A 17 -14.81 21.35 -1.81
C ILE A 17 -14.42 20.09 -1.06
N ALA A 18 -14.57 18.91 -1.67
CA ALA A 18 -14.27 17.62 -1.06
C ALA A 18 -12.80 17.52 -0.63
N LEU A 19 -11.88 18.05 -1.45
CA LEU A 19 -10.45 18.07 -1.16
C LEU A 19 -10.01 19.29 -0.36
N ARG A 20 -10.95 20.18 0.01
CA ARG A 20 -10.71 21.39 0.81
C ARG A 20 -9.55 22.25 0.26
N MET A 21 -9.46 22.34 -1.06
CA MET A 21 -8.36 23.02 -1.77
C MET A 21 -8.14 24.48 -1.35
N ALA A 22 -9.19 25.15 -0.87
CA ALA A 22 -9.10 26.48 -0.29
C ALA A 22 -8.13 26.56 0.91
N ARG A 23 -8.00 25.48 1.70
CA ARG A 23 -7.05 25.41 2.82
C ARG A 23 -5.60 25.45 2.34
N HIS A 24 -5.33 24.89 1.16
CA HIS A 24 -4.01 24.92 0.54
C HIS A 24 -3.73 26.25 -0.20
N GLY A 25 -4.58 27.27 -0.02
CA GLY A 25 -4.38 28.61 -0.60
C GLY A 25 -4.72 28.71 -2.09
N VAL A 26 -5.45 27.73 -2.65
CA VAL A 26 -5.79 27.66 -4.07
C VAL A 26 -7.26 28.00 -4.25
N ASN A 27 -7.59 28.85 -5.23
CA ASN A 27 -8.98 29.15 -5.59
C ASN A 27 -9.47 28.24 -6.74
N LEU A 28 -10.80 28.18 -6.95
CA LEU A 28 -11.39 27.30 -7.97
C LEU A 28 -10.86 27.59 -9.39
N ALA A 29 -10.66 28.86 -9.73
CA ALA A 29 -10.15 29.23 -11.04
C ALA A 29 -8.71 28.72 -11.28
N GLN A 30 -7.85 28.78 -10.26
CA GLN A 30 -6.50 28.23 -10.28
C GLN A 30 -6.52 26.71 -10.34
N TYR A 31 -7.37 26.07 -9.54
CA TYR A 31 -7.57 24.62 -9.54
C TYR A 31 -7.90 24.08 -10.93
N LEU A 32 -8.81 24.76 -11.65
CA LEU A 32 -9.22 24.39 -13.02
C LEU A 32 -8.14 24.54 -14.09
N ILE A 33 -7.01 25.20 -13.79
CA ILE A 33 -5.88 25.28 -14.73
C ILE A 33 -5.21 23.90 -14.86
N ASN A 34 -5.07 23.18 -13.74
CA ASN A 34 -4.45 21.86 -13.69
C ASN A 34 -4.94 21.04 -12.46
N PRO A 35 -6.14 20.44 -12.52
CA PRO A 35 -6.73 19.75 -11.37
C PRO A 35 -5.85 18.64 -10.79
N ALA A 36 -5.23 17.83 -11.65
CA ALA A 36 -4.42 16.69 -11.23
C ALA A 36 -3.19 17.08 -10.39
N GLN A 37 -2.61 18.27 -10.63
CA GLN A 37 -1.49 18.77 -9.84
C GLN A 37 -1.94 19.19 -8.44
N PHE A 38 -3.04 19.94 -8.35
CA PHE A 38 -3.56 20.41 -7.07
C PHE A 38 -4.16 19.28 -6.22
N GLU A 39 -4.72 18.26 -6.86
CA GLU A 39 -5.20 17.07 -6.15
C GLU A 39 -4.10 16.29 -5.42
N ARG A 40 -2.86 16.35 -5.91
CA ARG A 40 -1.72 15.77 -5.19
C ARG A 40 -1.42 16.53 -3.90
N LEU A 41 -1.65 17.85 -3.86
CA LEU A 41 -1.49 18.64 -2.63
C LEU A 41 -2.50 18.24 -1.56
N ALA A 42 -3.65 17.66 -1.95
CA ALA A 42 -4.63 17.13 -1.00
C ALA A 42 -4.12 15.92 -0.20
N LEU A 43 -3.07 15.24 -0.70
CA LEU A 43 -2.44 14.11 -0.01
C LEU A 43 -1.43 14.58 1.04
N GLU A 44 -0.94 15.81 0.91
CA GLU A 44 -0.05 16.42 1.89
C GLU A 44 -0.86 16.85 3.11
N PRO A 45 -0.24 16.88 4.31
CA PRO A 45 -0.91 17.35 5.50
C PRO A 45 -1.46 18.77 5.28
N GLU A 46 -2.72 18.99 5.70
CA GLU A 46 -3.33 20.30 5.59
C GLU A 46 -2.50 21.34 6.35
N PRO A 47 -2.32 22.56 5.79
CA PRO A 47 -1.60 23.61 6.50
C PRO A 47 -2.34 23.98 7.79
N LEU A 48 -1.52 24.36 8.78
CA LEU A 48 -1.99 24.79 10.08
C LEU A 48 -2.90 26.01 9.92
N LEU A 49 -3.92 26.10 10.78
CA LEU A 49 -4.73 27.31 10.86
C LEU A 49 -3.88 28.46 11.42
N PRO A 50 -4.17 29.73 11.10
CA PRO A 50 -3.39 30.87 11.61
C PRO A 50 -3.26 30.89 13.14
N ALA A 51 -4.29 30.46 13.87
CA ALA A 51 -4.24 30.33 15.33
C ALA A 51 -3.29 29.21 15.80
N GLN A 52 -3.22 28.10 15.05
CA GLN A 52 -2.30 27.00 15.32
C GLN A 52 -0.86 27.40 14.99
N GLU A 53 -0.63 28.11 13.87
CA GLU A 53 0.67 28.67 13.53
C GLU A 53 1.16 29.65 14.60
N ALA A 54 0.30 30.55 15.07
CA ALA A 54 0.62 31.46 16.17
C ALA A 54 0.99 30.70 17.47
N ALA A 55 0.32 29.58 17.75
CA ALA A 55 0.65 28.75 18.89
C ALA A 55 2.01 28.06 18.72
N VAL A 56 2.30 27.51 17.53
CA VAL A 56 3.61 26.92 17.19
C VAL A 56 4.72 27.95 17.32
N LEU A 57 4.54 29.15 16.77
CA LEU A 57 5.51 30.24 16.88
C LEU A 57 5.74 30.66 18.34
N ARG A 58 4.68 30.74 19.14
CA ARG A 58 4.78 31.05 20.58
C ARG A 58 5.54 29.97 21.35
N ILE A 59 5.28 28.69 21.04
CA ILE A 59 6.02 27.57 21.64
C ILE A 59 7.49 27.69 21.24
N TRP A 60 7.78 27.83 19.95
CA TRP A 60 9.13 27.96 19.44
C TRP A 60 9.89 29.14 20.06
N GLN A 61 9.26 30.31 20.17
CA GLN A 61 9.82 31.48 20.85
C GLN A 61 10.17 31.20 22.32
N ARG A 62 9.30 30.48 23.04
CA ARG A 62 9.57 30.10 24.44
C ARG A 62 10.79 29.19 24.55
N TRP A 63 10.93 28.22 23.64
CA TRP A 63 12.10 27.35 23.58
C TRP A 63 13.38 28.13 23.25
N ASP A 64 13.34 29.02 22.25
CA ASP A 64 14.49 29.83 21.84
C ASP A 64 14.97 30.79 22.94
N THR A 65 14.04 31.31 23.75
CA THR A 65 14.34 32.24 24.86
C THR A 65 14.60 31.54 26.20
N GLY A 66 14.54 30.21 26.26
CA GLY A 66 14.68 29.45 27.52
C GLY A 66 13.53 29.66 28.52
N LEU A 67 12.42 30.26 28.08
CA LEU A 67 11.18 30.45 28.87
C LEU A 67 10.23 29.25 28.76
N ALA A 68 10.63 28.20 28.04
CA ALA A 68 9.88 26.95 27.97
C ALA A 68 9.90 26.27 29.35
N GLU A 69 8.71 26.03 29.91
CA GLU A 69 8.56 25.16 31.08
C GLU A 69 8.96 23.74 30.65
N VAL A 70 10.13 23.28 31.10
CA VAL A 70 10.51 21.88 30.99
C VAL A 70 9.63 21.13 31.99
N ASN A 71 8.65 20.40 31.47
CA ASN A 71 7.84 19.54 32.33
C ASN A 71 8.71 18.37 32.78
N GLU A 72 9.24 18.43 34.01
CA GLU A 72 10.07 17.39 34.62
C GLU A 72 9.38 16.01 34.66
N GLN A 73 8.05 15.97 34.50
CA GLN A 73 7.23 14.76 34.44
C GLN A 73 7.18 14.12 33.04
N ALA A 74 7.52 14.86 31.97
CA ALA A 74 7.60 14.31 30.62
C ALA A 74 8.90 13.53 30.37
N ASP A 75 9.94 13.80 31.17
CA ASP A 75 11.20 13.04 31.21
C ASP A 75 11.13 11.82 32.13
N GLN A 76 9.98 11.56 32.77
CA GLN A 76 9.77 10.26 33.39
C GLN A 76 9.58 9.24 32.27
N PRO A 77 10.41 8.19 32.20
CA PRO A 77 10.19 7.12 31.25
C PRO A 77 8.80 6.56 31.52
N SER A 78 7.89 6.77 30.57
CA SER A 78 6.64 6.03 30.55
C SER A 78 7.01 4.55 30.52
N GLU A 79 6.43 3.73 31.39
CA GLU A 79 6.66 2.26 31.43
C GLU A 79 6.41 1.57 30.06
N ASP A 80 5.80 2.27 29.10
CA ASP A 80 5.52 1.83 27.73
C ASP A 80 6.56 2.25 26.66
N ASN A 81 7.56 3.08 26.95
CA ASN A 81 8.59 3.52 25.96
C ASN A 81 10.01 3.10 26.32
N ASP A 82 10.14 1.86 26.77
CA ASP A 82 11.41 1.22 27.10
C ASP A 82 12.13 0.71 25.84
N ILE A 83 12.39 1.60 24.88
CA ILE A 83 13.20 1.30 23.68
C ILE A 83 14.62 0.90 24.09
N GLU A 84 15.18 1.55 25.12
CA GLU A 84 16.51 1.23 25.64
C GLU A 84 16.53 -0.14 26.35
N THR A 85 15.49 -0.48 27.12
CA THR A 85 15.33 -1.78 27.78
C THR A 85 15.08 -2.92 26.79
N GLN A 86 14.41 -2.64 25.66
CA GLN A 86 14.27 -3.59 24.55
C GLN A 86 15.59 -3.75 23.75
N ALA A 87 16.35 -2.68 23.57
CA ALA A 87 17.60 -2.68 22.83
C ALA A 87 18.70 -3.52 23.52
N ASP A 88 18.73 -3.56 24.85
CA ASP A 88 19.66 -4.40 25.62
C ASP A 88 19.42 -5.91 25.42
N GLY A 89 18.21 -6.30 24.99
CA GLY A 89 17.90 -7.68 24.61
C GLY A 89 18.28 -8.04 23.17
N TRP A 90 18.51 -7.05 22.31
CA TRP A 90 18.72 -7.26 20.87
C TRP A 90 20.21 -7.25 20.54
N ASN A 91 20.82 -8.43 20.57
CA ASN A 91 22.16 -8.59 20.04
C ASN A 91 22.12 -8.59 18.50
N TRP A 92 22.46 -7.44 17.90
CA TRP A 92 22.49 -7.25 16.45
C TRP A 92 23.34 -8.30 15.71
N ARG A 93 24.35 -8.90 16.37
CA ARG A 93 25.14 -9.99 15.79
C ARG A 93 24.32 -11.25 15.58
N ASP A 94 23.45 -11.57 16.52
CA ASP A 94 22.58 -12.76 16.45
C ASP A 94 21.52 -12.56 15.35
N LEU A 95 21.00 -11.34 15.20
CA LEU A 95 20.07 -10.99 14.14
C LEU A 95 20.72 -11.07 12.74
N ILE A 96 21.96 -10.60 12.59
CA ILE A 96 22.73 -10.78 11.35
C ILE A 96 23.01 -12.26 11.07
N GLN A 97 23.33 -13.04 12.12
CA GLN A 97 23.60 -14.45 11.98
C GLN A 97 22.36 -15.22 11.54
N GLN A 98 21.21 -14.96 12.16
CA GLN A 98 19.92 -15.51 11.75
C GLN A 98 19.61 -15.17 10.28
N TRP A 99 19.80 -13.92 9.87
CA TRP A 99 19.56 -13.52 8.48
C TRP A 99 20.47 -14.25 7.49
N ARG A 100 21.75 -14.46 7.83
CA ARG A 100 22.67 -15.27 7.00
C ARG A 100 22.23 -16.71 6.89
N ASP A 101 21.75 -17.30 7.98
CA ASP A 101 21.28 -18.68 8.01
C ASP A 101 19.98 -18.85 7.20
N GLU A 102 19.05 -17.88 7.29
CA GLU A 102 17.84 -17.81 6.46
C GLU A 102 18.17 -17.70 4.97
N VAL A 103 19.13 -16.82 4.60
CA VAL A 103 19.58 -16.68 3.21
C VAL A 103 20.20 -17.99 2.71
N ALA A 104 21.11 -18.60 3.49
CA ALA A 104 21.74 -19.86 3.14
C ALA A 104 20.71 -21.00 3.00
N GLN A 105 19.66 -21.01 3.83
CA GLN A 105 18.57 -21.97 3.70
C GLN A 105 17.77 -21.74 2.41
N SER A 106 17.41 -20.49 2.11
CA SER A 106 16.68 -20.14 0.88
C SER A 106 17.47 -20.50 -0.39
N GLU A 107 18.79 -20.27 -0.41
CA GLU A 107 19.66 -20.65 -1.52
C GLU A 107 19.70 -22.17 -1.72
N ARG A 108 19.73 -22.94 -0.63
CA ARG A 108 19.66 -24.43 -0.68
C ARG A 108 18.32 -24.91 -1.23
N GLU A 109 17.21 -24.28 -0.84
CA GLU A 109 15.87 -24.60 -1.34
C GLU A 109 15.77 -24.30 -2.85
N VAL A 110 16.33 -23.17 -3.31
CA VAL A 110 16.39 -22.82 -4.74
C VAL A 110 17.29 -23.79 -5.53
N CYS A 111 18.40 -24.26 -4.95
CA CYS A 111 19.26 -25.26 -5.59
C CYS A 111 18.57 -26.62 -5.77
N GLN A 112 17.56 -26.94 -4.96
CA GLN A 112 16.78 -28.18 -5.09
C GLN A 112 15.68 -28.08 -6.17
N LEU A 113 15.34 -26.88 -6.62
CA LEU A 113 14.40 -26.68 -7.73
C LEU A 113 15.03 -27.09 -9.06
N SER A 114 14.22 -27.67 -9.94
CA SER A 114 14.65 -27.98 -11.31
C SER A 114 15.06 -26.70 -12.04
N GLN A 115 16.14 -26.73 -12.81
CA GLN A 115 16.64 -25.57 -13.54
C GLN A 115 16.40 -25.71 -15.05
N ARG A 116 16.05 -24.61 -15.73
CA ARG A 116 15.99 -24.51 -17.19
C ARG A 116 16.74 -23.26 -17.64
N ASN A 117 17.78 -23.42 -18.46
CA ASN A 117 18.69 -22.33 -18.88
C ASN A 117 19.28 -21.52 -17.71
N GLY A 118 19.58 -22.16 -16.57
CA GLY A 118 20.14 -21.52 -15.38
C GLY A 118 19.14 -20.79 -14.48
N ALA A 119 17.85 -20.73 -14.85
CA ALA A 119 16.79 -20.21 -14.00
C ALA A 119 16.05 -21.36 -13.30
N ALA A 120 15.74 -21.19 -12.01
CA ALA A 120 14.87 -22.11 -11.27
C ALA A 120 13.47 -22.11 -11.89
N PHE A 121 12.91 -23.29 -12.16
CA PHE A 121 11.61 -23.48 -12.77
C PHE A 121 10.89 -24.67 -12.14
N GLU A 122 9.66 -24.45 -11.69
CA GLU A 122 8.79 -25.52 -11.21
C GLU A 122 7.93 -26.04 -12.37
N PRO A 123 8.06 -27.32 -12.78
CA PRO A 123 7.26 -27.86 -13.88
C PRO A 123 5.78 -27.94 -13.51
N MET A 124 4.95 -27.23 -14.28
CA MET A 124 3.50 -27.24 -14.12
C MET A 124 2.94 -28.65 -14.33
N ARG A 125 2.45 -29.27 -13.25
CA ARG A 125 1.85 -30.61 -13.29
C ARG A 125 0.41 -30.52 -13.76
N HIS A 126 0.17 -30.77 -15.04
CA HIS A 126 -1.19 -30.96 -15.54
C HIS A 126 -1.74 -32.30 -15.05
N HIS A 127 -2.90 -32.26 -14.37
CA HIS A 127 -3.66 -33.46 -14.08
C HIS A 127 -4.19 -34.03 -15.42
N ARG A 128 -3.59 -35.12 -15.89
CA ARG A 128 -4.09 -35.80 -17.08
C ARG A 128 -5.35 -36.56 -16.70
N HIS A 129 -6.49 -36.16 -17.25
CA HIS A 129 -7.68 -37.01 -17.21
C HIS A 129 -7.39 -38.31 -17.96
N ASN A 130 -7.53 -39.44 -17.26
CA ASN A 130 -7.42 -40.78 -17.84
C ASN A 130 -8.54 -40.98 -18.88
N ARG A 131 -8.31 -40.58 -20.14
CA ARG A 131 -9.14 -41.00 -21.28
C ARG A 131 -8.77 -42.44 -21.64
N GLY A 132 -9.11 -43.40 -20.77
CA GLY A 132 -8.56 -44.74 -20.89
C GLY A 132 -9.27 -45.89 -20.19
N MET A 133 -10.48 -45.72 -19.65
CA MET A 133 -11.21 -46.85 -19.03
C MET A 133 -12.61 -47.13 -19.61
N ASN A 134 -13.01 -46.49 -20.71
CA ASN A 134 -14.27 -46.78 -21.42
C ASN A 134 -14.12 -46.74 -22.95
N ARG A 135 -13.04 -47.35 -23.48
CA ARG A 135 -13.00 -47.76 -24.89
C ARG A 135 -13.54 -49.18 -25.00
N GLY A 136 -14.86 -49.34 -24.94
CA GLY A 136 -15.47 -50.67 -25.05
C GLY A 136 -16.95 -50.74 -24.69
N ALA A 137 -17.80 -49.86 -25.21
CA ALA A 137 -19.25 -50.11 -25.28
C ALA A 137 -19.96 -49.10 -26.21
N SER A 138 -19.52 -49.00 -27.47
CA SER A 138 -20.37 -48.42 -28.53
C SER A 138 -21.46 -49.43 -28.86
N ASN A 139 -22.52 -49.48 -28.05
CA ASN A 139 -23.65 -50.37 -28.25
C ASN A 139 -24.57 -49.78 -29.32
N PHE A 140 -24.36 -50.15 -30.60
CA PHE A 140 -25.20 -49.71 -31.73
C PHE A 140 -26.58 -50.39 -31.80
N VAL A 141 -27.07 -51.00 -30.72
CA VAL A 141 -28.32 -51.78 -30.71
C VAL A 141 -29.55 -50.96 -30.30
N ARG A 142 -29.63 -49.67 -30.64
CA ARG A 142 -30.86 -48.91 -30.38
C ARG A 142 -31.16 -47.79 -31.36
N LYS A 143 -31.42 -48.15 -32.64
CA LYS A 143 -32.33 -47.35 -33.47
C LYS A 143 -32.81 -48.04 -34.77
N GLN A 144 -33.43 -49.21 -34.69
CA GLN A 144 -34.43 -49.60 -35.70
C GLN A 144 -35.61 -50.30 -35.02
N ALA A 145 -36.49 -49.51 -34.43
CA ALA A 145 -37.89 -49.87 -34.30
C ALA A 145 -38.75 -48.61 -34.52
N ARG A 146 -39.51 -48.67 -35.62
CA ARG A 146 -40.73 -47.91 -35.94
C ARG A 146 -40.62 -46.50 -36.51
N LYS A 147 -40.68 -46.48 -37.84
CA LYS A 147 -41.46 -45.55 -38.69
C LYS A 147 -41.66 -46.34 -40.00
N GLY A 148 -42.82 -46.72 -40.49
CA GLY A 148 -44.24 -46.48 -40.24
C GLY A 148 -44.96 -46.98 -41.50
N ALA A 149 -46.22 -47.38 -41.38
CA ALA A 149 -47.18 -47.67 -42.46
C ALA A 149 -46.78 -48.70 -43.52
#